data_AF-A0A2K3LVJ2-F1
#
_entry.id   AF-A0A2K3LVJ2-F1
#
_cell.length_a   1.000
_cell.length_b   1.000
_cell.length_c   1.000
_cell.angle_alpha   90.00
_cell.angle_beta   90.00
_cell.angle_gamma   90.00
#
_symmetry.space_group_name_H-M   'P 1'
#
loop_
_entity.id
_entity.type
_entity.pdbx_description
1 polymer ?
#
loop_
_entity_poly.entity_id
_entity_poly.type
_entity_poly.pdbx_seq_one_letter_code
_entity_poly.pdbx_strand_id
1 'polypeptide(L)'
;MQPKVWRFVGFASSVVGLLCYALSSSFNYLFGDWNLLKIFLYSGFSFIISLMVLFANIWQHSTSFRFKSHTAFLVLTITSLYSFFFDKVVTGKPDAYSLISCSSFAIMLLSLSRQNECGFEVDLFYFFLGCLIVQLMKIKLLLFILGAGFSYLLIILRSSFPSLDVARDNEFPGIEDENFVVIEGHLHSPQLASNNIGSMVENLSTCLKALQLENSNLIEILLEKLEEYLSDDSELAVFDPEFMINAFPPETIDNIHKTAKMMVSTGFEREFSDMYSRCRRECLVESLSRLWFQKLSFEGLQMLSWKEMEDNIKRWIKVFKVTLNILLPTERQLCDQVFFGFSAAADLSFTDVCMESTLQLLSFTKAMAIIRRSHEPEQLFRVLELFETMRDIIPEFKSLFRDQYSGSLQNEVATIWKRLGEGIKGIFMELENLIRYDAAQSAILSGGIHPITRYVMNHLRAASRSRKTLEQVFEDRVNSSFSLSVQIGTFFYISKTVNWEAF
;
A
#
# COMPACT_ATOMS: atom_id res chain seq x y z
N MET A 1 -5.63 20.92 -10.64
CA MET A 1 -4.45 21.80 -10.78
C MET A 1 -3.29 20.96 -11.25
N GLN A 2 -2.63 21.31 -12.37
CA GLN A 2 -1.52 20.50 -12.92
C GLN A 2 -0.36 20.39 -11.90
N PRO A 3 0.36 19.26 -11.85
CA PRO A 3 1.46 19.05 -10.89
C PRO A 3 2.65 19.98 -11.14
N LYS A 4 2.76 20.56 -12.34
CA LYS A 4 3.67 21.66 -12.66
C LYS A 4 3.40 22.91 -11.82
N VAL A 5 2.13 23.18 -11.49
CA VAL A 5 1.74 24.34 -10.67
C VAL A 5 2.15 24.13 -9.22
N TRP A 6 1.92 22.96 -8.65
CA TRP A 6 2.35 22.64 -7.28
C TRP A 6 3.87 22.62 -7.11
N ARG A 7 4.62 22.23 -8.14
CA ARG A 7 6.08 22.37 -8.18
C ARG A 7 6.51 23.83 -8.08
N PHE A 8 5.92 24.68 -8.91
CA PHE A 8 6.23 26.11 -8.89
C PHE A 8 5.84 26.77 -7.56
N VAL A 9 4.66 26.44 -7.02
CA VAL A 9 4.20 26.92 -5.71
C VAL A 9 5.15 26.45 -4.59
N GLY A 10 5.56 25.18 -4.60
CA GLY A 10 6.55 24.64 -3.67
C GLY A 10 7.90 25.35 -3.76
N PHE A 11 8.41 25.54 -4.97
CA PHE A 11 9.67 26.25 -5.19
C PHE A 11 9.60 27.71 -4.72
N ALA A 12 8.59 28.47 -5.16
CA ALA A 12 8.41 29.88 -4.80
C ALA A 12 8.26 30.06 -3.29
N SER A 13 7.47 29.20 -2.63
CA SER A 13 7.29 29.22 -1.18
C SER A 13 8.58 28.82 -0.43
N SER A 14 9.41 27.93 -0.97
CA SER A 14 10.74 27.63 -0.39
C SER A 14 11.66 28.86 -0.39
N VAL A 15 11.70 29.60 -1.52
CA VAL A 15 12.55 30.79 -1.67
C VAL A 15 12.09 31.88 -0.72
N VAL A 16 10.78 32.15 -0.66
CA VAL A 16 10.21 33.14 0.26
C VAL A 16 10.46 32.71 1.72
N GLY A 17 10.24 31.43 2.04
CA GLY A 17 10.44 30.90 3.39
C GLY A 17 11.88 31.04 3.88
N LEU A 18 12.86 30.73 3.03
CA LEU A 18 14.29 30.81 3.34
C LEU A 18 14.80 32.25 3.42
N LEU A 19 14.33 33.15 2.55
CA LEU A 19 14.69 34.58 2.61
C LEU A 19 14.11 35.24 3.86
N CYS A 20 12.84 34.98 4.17
CA CYS A 20 12.21 35.50 5.38
C CYS A 20 12.82 34.88 6.65
N TYR A 21 13.22 33.61 6.62
CA TYR A 21 13.92 33.01 7.77
C TYR A 21 15.27 33.69 8.02
N ALA A 22 16.05 33.97 6.98
CA ALA A 22 17.35 34.63 7.08
C ALA A 22 17.28 36.03 7.73
N LEU A 23 16.17 36.75 7.49
CA LEU A 23 15.91 38.07 8.05
C LEU A 23 15.24 38.03 9.42
N SER A 24 14.88 36.83 9.89
CA SER A 24 14.13 36.68 11.12
C SER A 24 15.01 36.80 12.37
N SER A 25 14.41 37.35 13.42
CA SER A 25 14.96 37.33 14.78
C SER A 25 15.29 35.92 15.27
N SER A 26 14.53 34.90 14.82
CA SER A 26 14.78 33.49 15.15
C SER A 26 16.11 32.99 14.57
N PHE A 27 16.47 33.41 13.37
CA PHE A 27 17.76 33.08 12.76
C PHE A 27 18.91 33.77 13.49
N ASN A 28 18.78 35.08 13.76
CA ASN A 28 19.80 35.84 14.49
C ASN A 28 20.03 35.29 15.91
N TYR A 29 19.00 34.75 16.56
CA TYR A 29 19.17 34.10 17.87
C TYR A 29 19.93 32.77 17.77
N LEU A 30 19.65 31.97 16.75
CA LEU A 30 20.23 30.63 16.59
C LEU A 30 21.67 30.67 16.07
N PHE A 31 21.96 31.57 15.13
CA PHE A 31 23.23 31.63 14.43
C PHE A 31 24.05 32.88 14.77
N GLY A 32 23.51 33.86 15.50
CA GLY A 32 24.16 35.14 15.77
C GLY A 32 24.26 36.03 14.53
N ASP A 33 25.06 37.09 14.62
CA ASP A 33 25.24 38.05 13.53
C ASP A 33 25.85 37.44 12.26
N TRP A 34 25.50 38.02 11.11
CA TRP A 34 25.97 37.58 9.81
C TRP A 34 27.48 37.77 9.64
N ASN A 35 28.15 36.73 9.14
CA ASN A 35 29.52 36.79 8.64
C ASN A 35 29.53 36.24 7.20
N LEU A 36 30.51 36.62 6.37
CA LEU A 36 30.63 36.19 4.98
C LEU A 36 30.57 34.66 4.83
N LEU A 37 31.20 33.92 5.74
CA LEU A 37 31.14 32.45 5.75
C LEU A 37 29.72 31.91 6.03
N LYS A 38 28.97 32.55 6.93
CA LYS A 38 27.57 32.17 7.24
C LYS A 38 26.66 32.49 6.06
N ILE A 39 26.87 33.63 5.40
CA ILE A 39 26.13 34.02 4.19
C ILE A 39 26.36 32.98 3.09
N PHE A 40 27.63 32.60 2.86
CA PHE A 40 27.98 31.59 1.85
C PHE A 40 27.36 30.22 2.17
N LEU A 41 27.50 29.73 3.41
CA LEU A 41 26.93 28.46 3.84
C LEU A 41 25.39 28.45 3.74
N TYR A 42 24.74 29.50 4.23
CA TYR A 42 23.28 29.59 4.20
C TYR A 42 22.74 29.73 2.78
N SER A 43 23.42 30.49 1.92
CA SER A 43 23.06 30.62 0.50
C SER A 43 23.20 29.28 -0.22
N GLY A 44 24.29 28.54 0.00
CA GLY A 44 24.50 27.22 -0.58
C GLY A 44 23.46 26.20 -0.10
N PHE A 45 23.18 26.16 1.21
CA PHE A 45 22.17 25.28 1.79
C PHE A 45 20.75 25.61 1.28
N SER A 46 20.41 26.89 1.24
CA SER A 46 19.12 27.38 0.73
C SER A 46 18.94 27.01 -0.74
N PHE A 47 19.98 27.18 -1.55
CA PHE A 47 19.97 26.80 -2.96
C PHE A 47 19.73 25.30 -3.14
N ILE A 48 20.40 24.46 -2.33
CA ILE A 48 20.19 23.01 -2.36
C ILE A 48 18.74 22.66 -1.99
N ILE A 49 18.17 23.23 -0.92
CA ILE A 49 16.77 22.97 -0.52
C ILE A 49 15.80 23.36 -1.63
N SER A 50 15.95 24.55 -2.21
CA SER A 50 15.07 25.01 -3.29
C SER A 50 15.18 24.13 -4.54
N LEU A 51 16.39 23.65 -4.88
CA LEU A 51 16.57 22.68 -5.97
C LEU A 51 15.94 21.32 -5.64
N MET A 52 16.05 20.84 -4.41
CA MET A 52 15.43 19.58 -3.97
C MET A 52 13.90 19.64 -4.07
N VAL A 53 13.29 20.77 -3.72
CA VAL A 53 11.84 20.98 -3.88
C VAL A 53 11.44 21.07 -5.36
N LEU A 54 12.28 21.68 -6.21
CA LEU A 54 12.03 21.81 -7.65
C LEU A 54 12.11 20.45 -8.39
N PHE A 55 13.03 19.57 -7.98
CA PHE A 55 13.31 18.28 -8.63
C PHE A 55 12.78 17.06 -7.86
N ALA A 56 11.89 17.26 -6.88
CA ALA A 56 11.36 16.22 -6.00
C ALA A 56 10.88 14.94 -6.72
N ASN A 57 10.31 15.10 -7.93
CA ASN A 57 9.82 13.98 -8.77
C ASN A 57 10.91 13.03 -9.29
N ILE A 58 12.16 13.49 -9.42
CA ILE A 58 13.28 12.63 -9.86
C ILE A 58 13.69 11.69 -8.72
N TRP A 59 13.45 12.10 -7.48
CA TRP A 59 13.82 11.34 -6.29
C TRP A 59 12.84 10.21 -5.94
N GLN A 60 11.61 10.24 -6.48
CA GLN A 60 10.61 9.19 -6.29
C GLN A 60 11.11 7.79 -6.69
N HIS A 61 12.01 7.69 -7.67
CA HIS A 61 12.55 6.42 -8.16
C HIS A 61 13.69 5.83 -7.31
N SER A 62 14.25 6.56 -6.34
CA SER A 62 15.38 6.11 -5.53
C SER A 62 14.92 5.58 -4.17
N THR A 63 14.30 4.40 -4.16
CA THR A 63 13.67 3.80 -2.98
C THR A 63 14.61 2.88 -2.20
N SER A 64 15.51 3.47 -1.40
CA SER A 64 16.14 2.71 -0.30
C SER A 64 15.39 2.94 1.01
N PHE A 65 14.86 1.87 1.62
CA PHE A 65 14.21 1.93 2.93
C PHE A 65 15.11 2.57 4.01
N ARG A 66 16.42 2.32 3.94
CA ARG A 66 17.40 2.96 4.83
C ARG A 66 17.43 4.48 4.67
N PHE A 67 17.35 4.98 3.44
CA PHE A 67 17.30 6.42 3.19
C PHE A 67 16.05 7.06 3.82
N LYS A 68 14.89 6.39 3.75
CA LYS A 68 13.64 6.87 4.37
C LYS A 68 13.76 6.95 5.90
N SER A 69 14.31 5.93 6.56
CA SER A 69 14.52 5.94 8.02
C SER A 69 15.55 6.98 8.47
N HIS A 70 16.69 7.11 7.77
CA HIS A 70 17.70 8.12 8.09
C HIS A 70 17.18 9.55 7.88
N THR A 71 16.39 9.76 6.82
CA THR A 71 15.76 11.06 6.54
C THR A 71 14.71 11.40 7.60
N ALA A 72 13.85 10.45 7.98
CA ALA A 72 12.86 10.65 9.04
C ALA A 72 13.52 10.97 10.39
N PHE A 73 14.60 10.25 10.75
CA PHE A 73 15.36 10.53 11.97
C PHE A 73 16.05 11.91 11.94
N LEU A 74 16.62 12.30 10.80
CA LEU A 74 17.21 13.62 10.60
C LEU A 74 16.15 14.72 10.74
N VAL A 75 14.98 14.53 10.12
CA VAL A 75 13.83 15.44 10.23
C VAL A 75 13.37 15.57 11.68
N LEU A 76 13.18 14.47 12.42
CA LEU A 76 12.80 14.51 13.83
C LEU A 76 13.84 15.25 14.68
N THR A 77 15.12 15.04 14.42
CA THR A 77 16.22 15.72 15.13
C THR A 77 16.21 17.23 14.85
N ILE A 78 16.07 17.64 13.59
CA ILE A 78 16.00 19.05 13.19
C ILE A 78 14.75 19.72 13.78
N THR A 79 13.59 19.06 13.72
CA THR A 79 12.31 19.57 14.24
C THR A 79 12.35 19.72 15.77
N SER A 80 12.98 18.79 16.47
CA SER A 80 13.17 18.84 17.92
C SER A 80 14.14 19.96 18.32
N LEU A 81 15.26 20.10 17.61
CA LEU A 81 16.21 21.22 17.81
C LEU A 81 15.52 22.55 17.56
N TYR A 82 14.79 22.68 16.45
CA TYR A 82 14.03 23.89 16.14
C TYR A 82 13.01 24.20 17.23
N SER A 83 12.25 23.21 17.72
CA SER A 83 11.27 23.39 18.81
C SER A 83 11.92 23.87 20.11
N PHE A 84 13.06 23.30 20.49
CA PHE A 84 13.82 23.70 21.67
C PHE A 84 14.29 25.15 21.60
N PHE A 85 14.80 25.58 20.44
CA PHE A 85 15.22 26.97 20.25
C PHE A 85 14.04 27.92 20.07
N PHE A 86 12.98 27.46 19.42
CA PHE A 86 11.74 28.21 19.26
C PHE A 86 11.14 28.54 20.62
N ASP A 87 11.11 27.60 21.58
CA ASP A 87 10.65 27.81 22.95
C ASP A 87 11.51 28.83 23.74
N LYS A 88 12.79 28.99 23.39
CA LYS A 88 13.64 30.06 23.95
C LYS A 88 13.43 31.42 23.27
N VAL A 89 13.27 31.45 21.95
CA VAL A 89 12.92 32.65 21.15
C VAL A 89 11.51 33.17 21.46
N VAL A 90 10.66 32.28 21.97
CA VAL A 90 9.27 32.49 22.40
C VAL A 90 9.13 33.58 23.50
N THR A 91 10.23 34.01 24.12
CA THR A 91 10.25 35.12 25.10
C THR A 91 10.43 36.52 24.48
N GLY A 92 10.72 36.62 23.17
CA GLY A 92 10.92 37.87 22.44
C GLY A 92 9.66 38.46 21.78
N LYS A 93 9.78 39.66 21.18
CA LYS A 93 8.70 40.29 20.39
C LYS A 93 8.41 39.47 19.12
N PRO A 94 7.14 39.32 18.72
CA PRO A 94 6.79 38.57 17.51
C PRO A 94 7.29 39.30 16.26
N ASP A 95 8.00 38.55 15.41
CA ASP A 95 8.62 39.05 14.19
C ASP A 95 7.82 38.63 12.96
N ALA A 96 7.50 39.59 12.09
CA ALA A 96 6.75 39.36 10.86
C ALA A 96 7.50 38.42 9.91
N TYR A 97 8.83 38.45 9.90
CA TYR A 97 9.65 37.59 9.06
C TYR A 97 9.57 36.12 9.47
N SER A 98 9.58 35.83 10.78
CA SER A 98 9.36 34.47 11.30
C SER A 98 7.98 33.92 10.93
N LEU A 99 6.96 34.78 10.96
CA LEU A 99 5.57 34.42 10.64
C LEU A 99 5.36 34.11 9.15
N ILE A 100 5.92 34.94 8.28
CA ILE A 100 5.89 34.73 6.83
C ILE A 100 6.69 33.47 6.48
N SER A 101 7.82 33.25 7.15
CA SER A 101 8.65 32.07 6.97
C SER A 101 7.90 30.78 7.35
N CYS A 102 7.24 30.73 8.53
CA CYS A 102 6.44 29.58 8.94
C CYS A 102 5.28 29.29 7.98
N SER A 103 4.57 30.32 7.51
CA SER A 103 3.51 30.17 6.51
C SER A 103 4.04 29.63 5.18
N SER A 104 5.20 30.13 4.75
CA SER A 104 5.82 29.73 3.48
C SER A 104 6.35 28.30 3.54
N PHE A 105 6.95 27.87 4.66
CA PHE A 105 7.35 26.48 4.85
C PHE A 105 6.17 25.52 4.94
N ALA A 106 5.05 25.91 5.56
CA ALA A 106 3.83 25.11 5.55
C ALA A 106 3.28 24.91 4.12
N ILE A 107 3.28 25.95 3.29
CA ILE A 107 2.87 25.86 1.87
C ILE A 107 3.86 25.02 1.05
N MET A 108 5.16 25.16 1.30
CA MET A 108 6.21 24.36 0.68
C MET A 108 6.02 22.87 0.99
N LEU A 109 5.80 22.52 2.25
CA LEU A 109 5.61 21.15 2.72
C LEU A 109 4.27 20.56 2.28
N LEU A 110 3.21 21.37 2.20
CA LEU A 110 1.97 20.98 1.56
C LEU A 110 2.22 20.62 0.08
N SER A 111 2.97 21.44 -0.63
CA SER A 111 3.32 21.21 -2.04
C SER A 111 4.17 19.95 -2.21
N LEU A 112 5.10 19.69 -1.28
CA LEU A 112 5.97 18.51 -1.30
C LEU A 112 5.22 17.23 -0.91
N SER A 113 4.30 17.30 0.07
CA SER A 113 3.44 16.17 0.46
C SER A 113 2.51 15.70 -0.67
N ARG A 114 2.26 16.56 -1.65
CA ARG A 114 1.50 16.25 -2.87
C ARG A 114 2.37 15.67 -4.00
N GLN A 115 3.68 15.74 -3.85
CA GLN A 115 4.67 15.32 -4.86
C GLN A 115 5.50 14.12 -4.41
N ASN A 116 5.54 13.79 -3.11
CA ASN A 116 6.36 12.73 -2.54
C ASN A 116 5.55 11.80 -1.63
N GLU A 117 5.89 10.51 -1.62
CA GLU A 117 5.29 9.48 -0.76
C GLU A 117 6.12 9.18 0.52
N CYS A 118 7.02 10.08 0.91
CA CYS A 118 7.93 9.82 2.01
C CYS A 118 7.29 9.97 3.40
N GLY A 119 6.10 10.55 3.51
CA GLY A 119 5.27 10.55 4.73
C GLY A 119 5.71 11.55 5.80
N PHE A 120 7.00 11.84 5.91
CA PHE A 120 7.54 12.82 6.87
C PHE A 120 7.15 14.27 6.53
N GLU A 121 6.81 14.57 5.27
CA GLU A 121 6.38 15.90 4.85
C GLU A 121 5.10 16.33 5.56
N VAL A 122 4.27 15.35 5.92
CA VAL A 122 2.98 15.54 6.60
C VAL A 122 3.18 16.00 8.03
N ASP A 123 4.07 15.34 8.76
CA ASP A 123 4.36 15.66 10.15
C ASP A 123 5.01 17.05 10.24
N LEU A 124 5.94 17.36 9.32
CA LEU A 124 6.53 18.69 9.20
C LEU A 124 5.48 19.76 8.82
N PHE A 125 4.55 19.44 7.91
CA PHE A 125 3.48 20.36 7.54
C PHE A 125 2.65 20.77 8.75
N TYR A 126 2.19 19.80 9.55
CA TYR A 126 1.44 20.07 10.78
C TYR A 126 2.28 20.82 11.82
N PHE A 127 3.58 20.51 11.90
CA PHE A 127 4.50 21.20 12.79
C PHE A 127 4.58 22.70 12.50
N PHE A 128 4.84 23.10 11.24
CA PHE A 128 4.92 24.52 10.87
C PHE A 128 3.58 25.25 11.01
N LEU A 129 2.47 24.53 10.84
CA LEU A 129 1.12 25.04 11.09
C LEU A 129 0.88 25.34 12.58
N GLY A 130 1.36 24.45 13.45
CA GLY A 130 1.40 24.66 14.89
C GLY A 130 2.26 25.88 15.26
N CYS A 131 3.46 26.02 14.68
CA CYS A 131 4.31 27.19 14.89
C CYS A 131 3.62 28.50 14.48
N LEU A 132 2.90 28.51 13.35
CA LEU A 132 2.16 29.67 12.87
C LEU A 132 1.05 30.09 13.84
N ILE A 133 0.26 29.13 14.34
CA ILE A 133 -0.80 29.40 15.33
C ILE A 133 -0.21 29.96 16.63
N VAL A 134 0.89 29.38 17.12
CA VAL A 134 1.56 29.84 18.34
C VAL A 134 2.12 31.26 18.17
N GLN A 135 2.69 31.61 17.01
CA GLN A 135 3.17 32.97 16.74
C GLN A 135 2.02 33.99 16.64
N LEU A 136 0.92 33.64 15.98
CA LEU A 136 -0.26 34.50 15.88
C LEU A 136 -0.91 34.75 17.25
N MET A 137 -1.03 33.71 18.07
CA MET A 137 -1.59 33.80 19.42
C MET A 137 -0.82 34.78 20.32
N LYS A 138 0.50 34.92 20.10
CA LYS A 138 1.36 35.86 20.83
C LYS A 138 1.25 37.31 20.39
N ILE A 139 0.92 37.57 19.12
CA ILE A 139 0.69 38.93 18.64
C ILE A 139 -0.59 39.46 19.28
N LYS A 140 -1.69 38.72 19.12
CA LYS A 140 -2.96 38.94 19.81
C LYS A 140 -3.68 37.61 19.93
N LEU A 141 -4.25 37.32 21.09
CA LEU A 141 -4.99 36.08 21.33
C LEU A 141 -6.14 35.86 20.32
N LEU A 142 -6.77 36.94 19.84
CA LEU A 142 -7.84 36.87 18.84
C LEU A 142 -7.36 36.43 17.43
N LEU A 143 -6.07 36.59 17.12
CA LEU A 143 -5.48 36.10 15.86
C LEU A 143 -5.36 34.56 15.83
N PHE A 144 -5.58 33.88 16.96
CA PHE A 144 -5.75 32.44 16.99
C PHE A 144 -6.83 31.97 16.01
N ILE A 145 -7.97 32.68 15.93
CA ILE A 145 -9.08 32.31 15.04
C ILE A 145 -8.64 32.40 13.57
N LEU A 146 -7.87 33.44 13.22
CA LEU A 146 -7.34 33.61 11.87
C LEU A 146 -6.31 32.52 11.53
N GLY A 147 -5.42 32.20 12.47
CA GLY A 147 -4.42 31.14 12.32
C GLY A 147 -5.05 29.76 12.19
N ALA A 148 -6.02 29.43 13.06
CA ALA A 148 -6.77 28.18 13.00
C ALA A 148 -7.59 28.07 11.72
N GLY A 149 -8.22 29.16 11.26
CA GLY A 149 -8.96 29.20 10.00
C GLY A 149 -8.06 28.98 8.78
N PHE A 150 -6.93 29.68 8.70
CA PHE A 150 -5.93 29.46 7.64
C PHE A 150 -5.39 28.02 7.66
N SER A 151 -5.15 27.49 8.85
CA SER A 151 -4.69 26.12 9.06
C SER A 151 -5.69 25.08 8.58
N TYR A 152 -6.95 25.28 8.93
CA TYR A 152 -8.05 24.44 8.49
C TYR A 152 -8.21 24.46 6.97
N LEU A 153 -8.07 25.63 6.33
CA LEU A 153 -8.10 25.76 4.87
C LEU A 153 -6.97 24.96 4.20
N LEU A 154 -5.74 25.01 4.72
CA LEU A 154 -4.62 24.25 4.17
C LEU A 154 -4.79 22.73 4.38
N ILE A 155 -5.37 22.31 5.50
CA ILE A 155 -5.68 20.90 5.77
C ILE A 155 -6.77 20.40 4.83
N ILE A 156 -7.82 21.18 4.58
CA ILE A 156 -8.85 20.87 3.57
C ILE A 156 -8.22 20.83 2.18
N LEU A 157 -7.38 21.80 1.82
CA LEU A 157 -6.72 21.83 0.52
C LEU A 157 -5.83 20.60 0.29
N ARG A 158 -5.34 19.99 1.36
CA ARG A 158 -4.63 18.71 1.34
C ARG A 158 -5.59 17.52 1.17
N SER A 159 -6.71 17.49 1.89
CA SER A 159 -7.65 16.35 1.84
C SER A 159 -8.55 16.35 0.61
N SER A 160 -8.93 17.52 0.08
CA SER A 160 -9.78 17.69 -1.10
C SER A 160 -9.11 17.33 -2.42
N PHE A 161 -7.81 17.05 -2.41
CA PHE A 161 -7.08 16.60 -3.59
C PHE A 161 -6.21 15.40 -3.23
N PRO A 162 -6.69 14.17 -3.48
CA PRO A 162 -5.87 12.97 -3.42
C PRO A 162 -4.57 13.16 -4.22
N SER A 163 -3.49 12.51 -3.79
CA SER A 163 -2.20 12.51 -4.49
C SER A 163 -2.41 12.31 -5.98
N LEU A 164 -1.82 13.20 -6.77
CA LEU A 164 -2.07 13.33 -8.19
C LEU A 164 -1.30 12.28 -9.01
N ASP A 165 -1.25 11.04 -8.49
CA ASP A 165 -0.72 9.86 -9.18
C ASP A 165 -1.82 8.80 -9.42
N VAL A 166 -3.03 8.95 -8.86
CA VAL A 166 -4.21 8.17 -9.31
C VAL A 166 -4.86 8.79 -10.56
N ALA A 167 -4.61 10.08 -10.81
CA ALA A 167 -5.24 10.82 -11.92
C ALA A 167 -4.33 11.02 -13.13
N ARG A 168 -3.10 10.47 -13.12
CA ARG A 168 -2.09 10.75 -14.15
C ARG A 168 -1.74 9.62 -15.10
N ASP A 169 -2.42 8.49 -14.98
CA ASP A 169 -2.51 7.52 -16.08
C ASP A 169 -3.76 7.73 -16.97
N ASN A 170 -4.62 8.72 -16.62
CA ASN A 170 -5.81 9.10 -17.39
C ASN A 170 -5.62 10.40 -18.19
N GLU A 171 -4.48 10.57 -18.87
CA GLU A 171 -4.34 11.60 -19.91
C GLU A 171 -4.04 10.91 -21.24
N PHE A 172 -5.12 10.69 -21.99
CA PHE A 172 -5.20 10.17 -23.35
C PHE A 172 -4.04 10.60 -24.26
N PRO A 173 -3.36 9.68 -24.95
CA PRO A 173 -2.86 9.99 -26.28
C PRO A 173 -4.07 10.00 -27.22
N GLY A 174 -4.32 11.15 -27.85
CA GLY A 174 -5.30 11.24 -28.93
C GLY A 174 -5.05 10.17 -29.99
N ILE A 175 -6.11 9.48 -30.38
CA ILE A 175 -6.13 8.66 -31.57
C ILE A 175 -7.27 9.16 -32.44
N GLU A 176 -6.87 9.41 -33.67
CA GLU A 176 -7.61 9.91 -34.81
C GLU A 176 -8.79 9.00 -35.18
N ASP A 177 -9.73 9.60 -35.91
CA ASP A 177 -10.84 9.03 -36.66
C ASP A 177 -10.85 7.50 -36.85
N GLU A 178 -11.99 6.89 -36.52
CA GLU A 178 -12.76 6.16 -37.54
C GLU A 178 -14.22 5.90 -37.09
N ASN A 179 -15.15 6.54 -37.81
CA ASN A 179 -16.54 6.15 -38.11
C ASN A 179 -17.51 5.84 -36.95
N PHE A 180 -18.15 6.89 -36.41
CA PHE A 180 -19.48 6.78 -35.81
C PHE A 180 -20.54 7.34 -36.76
N VAL A 181 -21.41 6.47 -37.26
CA VAL A 181 -22.58 6.83 -38.07
C VAL A 181 -23.59 7.54 -37.16
N VAL A 182 -23.72 8.85 -37.35
CA VAL A 182 -24.73 9.68 -36.68
C VAL A 182 -26.11 9.34 -37.24
N ILE A 183 -26.96 8.73 -36.42
CA ILE A 183 -28.42 8.78 -36.62
C ILE A 183 -28.92 9.97 -35.80
N GLU A 184 -29.11 11.09 -36.49
CA GLU A 184 -29.75 12.30 -36.00
C GLU A 184 -31.23 12.00 -35.67
N GLY A 185 -31.55 11.89 -34.39
CA GLY A 185 -32.90 11.71 -33.87
C GLY A 185 -33.35 12.93 -33.06
N HIS A 186 -34.02 13.84 -33.76
CA HIS A 186 -34.73 15.04 -33.30
C HIS A 186 -35.18 15.07 -31.81
N LEU A 187 -34.58 15.96 -31.00
CA LEU A 187 -34.95 16.14 -29.58
C LEU A 187 -36.00 17.24 -29.39
N HIS A 188 -37.18 16.86 -28.90
CA HIS A 188 -38.21 17.77 -28.39
C HIS A 188 -38.31 17.69 -26.85
N SER A 189 -38.26 18.87 -26.21
CA SER A 189 -38.81 19.27 -24.89
C SER A 189 -38.11 18.89 -23.56
N PRO A 190 -37.84 19.86 -22.64
CA PRO A 190 -37.15 19.64 -21.35
C PRO A 190 -37.99 18.96 -20.25
N GLN A 191 -39.31 18.79 -20.42
CA GLN A 191 -40.17 18.19 -19.38
C GLN A 191 -40.19 16.65 -19.41
N LEU A 192 -39.74 16.02 -20.51
CA LEU A 192 -39.65 14.55 -20.61
C LEU A 192 -38.39 14.00 -19.89
N ALA A 193 -37.35 14.82 -19.73
CA ALA A 193 -36.08 14.41 -19.14
C ALA A 193 -36.17 14.14 -17.63
N SER A 194 -36.99 14.89 -16.86
CA SER A 194 -37.08 14.68 -15.41
C SER A 194 -37.82 13.39 -15.03
N ASN A 195 -38.84 13.02 -15.80
CA ASN A 195 -39.60 11.78 -15.58
C ASN A 195 -38.78 10.54 -15.95
N ASN A 196 -37.85 10.67 -16.92
CA ASN A 196 -36.92 9.61 -17.28
C ASN A 196 -35.80 9.43 -16.24
N ILE A 197 -35.26 10.52 -15.67
CA ILE A 197 -34.22 10.39 -14.64
C ILE A 197 -34.77 9.73 -13.36
N GLY A 198 -35.99 10.10 -12.94
CA GLY A 198 -36.64 9.50 -11.78
C GLY A 198 -36.85 7.98 -11.94
N SER A 199 -37.36 7.55 -13.09
CA SER A 199 -37.58 6.13 -13.38
C SER A 199 -36.26 5.35 -13.55
N MET A 200 -35.21 5.97 -14.09
CA MET A 200 -33.88 5.36 -14.18
C MET A 200 -33.25 5.12 -12.81
N VAL A 201 -33.32 6.10 -11.90
CA VAL A 201 -32.80 5.97 -10.54
C VAL A 201 -33.58 4.91 -9.75
N GLU A 202 -34.90 4.83 -9.96
CA GLU A 202 -35.75 3.81 -9.33
C GLU A 202 -35.46 2.40 -9.84
N ASN A 203 -35.27 2.23 -11.16
CA ASN A 203 -34.86 0.97 -11.76
C ASN A 203 -33.49 0.52 -11.26
N LEU A 204 -32.52 1.45 -11.18
CA LEU A 204 -31.20 1.19 -10.63
C LEU A 204 -31.26 0.76 -9.16
N SER A 205 -32.01 1.49 -8.34
CA SER A 205 -32.21 1.17 -6.92
C SER A 205 -32.81 -0.22 -6.74
N THR A 206 -33.77 -0.60 -7.59
CA THR A 206 -34.40 -1.93 -7.56
C THR A 206 -33.41 -3.03 -7.95
N CYS A 207 -32.64 -2.83 -9.03
CA CYS A 207 -31.62 -3.78 -9.45
C CYS A 207 -30.51 -3.95 -8.41
N LEU A 208 -30.08 -2.87 -7.76
CA LEU A 208 -29.06 -2.92 -6.72
C LEU A 208 -29.55 -3.60 -5.45
N LYS A 209 -30.81 -3.44 -5.06
CA LYS A 209 -31.40 -4.19 -3.94
C LYS A 209 -31.46 -5.69 -4.23
N ALA A 210 -31.84 -6.08 -5.45
CA ALA A 210 -31.80 -7.47 -5.88
C ALA A 210 -30.37 -8.02 -5.84
N LEU A 211 -29.40 -7.24 -6.35
CA LEU A 211 -27.98 -7.62 -6.28
C LEU A 211 -27.49 -7.78 -4.84
N GLN A 212 -27.84 -6.87 -3.92
CA GLN A 212 -27.49 -6.97 -2.50
C GLN A 212 -28.09 -8.21 -1.82
N LEU A 213 -29.31 -8.60 -2.21
CA LEU A 213 -29.93 -9.82 -1.70
C LEU A 213 -29.17 -11.06 -2.18
N GLU A 214 -28.84 -11.14 -3.47
CA GLU A 214 -28.06 -12.27 -4.00
C GLU A 214 -26.65 -12.32 -3.43
N ASN A 215 -26.02 -11.17 -3.21
CA ASN A 215 -24.74 -11.07 -2.50
C ASN A 215 -24.82 -11.75 -1.13
N SER A 216 -25.89 -11.51 -0.38
CA SER A 216 -26.08 -12.11 0.95
C SER A 216 -26.26 -13.63 0.86
N ASN A 217 -27.06 -14.11 -0.09
CA ASN A 217 -27.25 -15.54 -0.34
C ASN A 217 -25.94 -16.25 -0.70
N LEU A 218 -25.13 -15.63 -1.56
CA LEU A 218 -23.85 -16.18 -1.99
C LEU A 218 -22.84 -16.27 -0.86
N ILE A 219 -22.81 -15.27 0.02
CA ILE A 219 -21.96 -15.30 1.20
C ILE A 219 -22.34 -16.50 2.08
N GLU A 220 -23.64 -16.73 2.32
CA GLU A 220 -24.10 -17.89 3.11
C GLU A 220 -23.73 -19.23 2.45
N ILE A 221 -23.99 -19.39 1.14
CA ILE A 221 -23.62 -20.60 0.38
C ILE A 221 -22.11 -20.85 0.45
N LEU A 222 -21.33 -19.78 0.27
CA LEU A 222 -19.89 -19.86 0.28
C LEU A 222 -19.34 -20.20 1.67
N LEU A 223 -19.95 -19.69 2.73
CA LEU A 223 -19.58 -20.03 4.10
C LEU A 223 -19.95 -21.47 4.45
N GLU A 224 -21.17 -21.91 4.14
CA GLU A 224 -21.60 -23.30 4.38
C GLU A 224 -20.66 -24.29 3.68
N LYS A 225 -20.27 -24.00 2.44
CA LYS A 225 -19.44 -24.89 1.63
C LYS A 225 -17.94 -24.83 1.99
N LEU A 226 -17.48 -23.73 2.60
CA LEU A 226 -16.08 -23.55 2.99
C LEU A 226 -15.81 -23.80 4.48
N GLU A 227 -16.84 -23.94 5.32
CA GLU A 227 -16.67 -24.25 6.74
C GLU A 227 -15.96 -25.59 6.95
N GLU A 228 -16.24 -26.59 6.10
CA GLU A 228 -15.55 -27.88 6.08
C GLU A 228 -14.08 -27.74 5.61
N TYR A 229 -13.84 -26.97 4.55
CA TYR A 229 -12.49 -26.73 4.00
C TYR A 229 -11.59 -25.93 4.94
N LEU A 230 -12.14 -24.96 5.66
CA LEU A 230 -11.40 -24.16 6.62
C LEU A 230 -11.02 -24.99 7.86
N SER A 231 -11.78 -26.03 8.19
CA SER A 231 -11.62 -26.85 9.40
C SER A 231 -10.68 -28.05 9.26
N ASP A 232 -10.50 -28.61 8.05
CA ASP A 232 -9.67 -29.81 7.83
C ASP A 232 -8.40 -29.51 6.99
N ASP A 233 -7.32 -30.28 7.12
CA ASP A 233 -6.07 -30.14 6.32
C ASP A 233 -6.24 -30.70 4.88
N SER A 234 -7.48 -30.74 4.37
CA SER A 234 -7.82 -31.29 3.06
C SER A 234 -7.40 -30.38 1.90
N GLU A 235 -7.09 -30.99 0.75
CA GLU A 235 -6.88 -30.24 -0.48
C GLU A 235 -8.20 -29.61 -0.93
N LEU A 236 -8.11 -28.40 -1.51
CA LEU A 236 -9.27 -27.71 -2.07
C LEU A 236 -9.88 -28.62 -3.14
N ALA A 237 -10.97 -29.31 -2.83
CA ALA A 237 -11.77 -29.98 -3.84
C ALA A 237 -12.09 -28.92 -4.91
N VAL A 238 -11.78 -29.20 -6.18
CA VAL A 238 -11.83 -28.25 -7.30
C VAL A 238 -13.14 -27.45 -7.22
N PHE A 239 -13.06 -26.25 -6.67
CA PHE A 239 -14.18 -25.32 -6.67
C PHE A 239 -14.17 -24.70 -8.05
N ASP A 240 -15.15 -25.09 -8.84
CA ASP A 240 -15.38 -24.53 -10.16
C ASP A 240 -15.92 -23.10 -10.02
N PRO A 241 -15.24 -22.06 -10.56
CA PRO A 241 -15.78 -20.70 -10.63
C PRO A 241 -17.16 -20.65 -11.29
N GLU A 242 -17.46 -21.57 -12.22
CA GLU A 242 -18.78 -21.66 -12.86
C GLU A 242 -19.89 -21.96 -11.84
N PHE A 243 -19.60 -22.69 -10.76
CA PHE A 243 -20.59 -22.97 -9.72
C PHE A 243 -21.08 -21.69 -9.04
N MET A 244 -20.18 -20.75 -8.74
CA MET A 244 -20.53 -19.50 -8.07
C MET A 244 -21.32 -18.56 -8.98
N ILE A 245 -21.08 -18.61 -10.28
CA ILE A 245 -21.84 -17.83 -11.26
C ILE A 245 -23.22 -18.42 -11.47
N ASN A 246 -23.30 -19.75 -11.56
CA ASN A 246 -24.57 -20.46 -11.68
C ASN A 246 -25.47 -20.28 -10.44
N ALA A 247 -24.91 -19.86 -9.31
CA ALA A 247 -25.67 -19.49 -8.12
C ALA A 247 -26.40 -18.14 -8.27
N PHE A 248 -26.02 -17.28 -9.22
CA PHE A 248 -26.80 -16.09 -9.54
C PHE A 248 -27.98 -16.43 -10.46
N PRO A 249 -29.19 -15.95 -10.16
CA PRO A 249 -30.29 -16.06 -11.10
C PRO A 249 -29.95 -15.32 -12.41
N PRO A 250 -30.03 -15.98 -13.58
CA PRO A 250 -29.71 -15.34 -14.86
C PRO A 250 -30.61 -14.13 -15.16
N GLU A 251 -31.84 -14.14 -14.63
CA GLU A 251 -32.77 -13.01 -14.71
C GLU A 251 -32.22 -11.76 -14.00
N THR A 252 -31.53 -11.92 -12.88
CA THR A 252 -30.94 -10.81 -12.12
C THR A 252 -29.81 -10.16 -12.93
N ILE A 253 -28.92 -10.97 -13.50
CA ILE A 253 -27.80 -10.47 -14.32
C ILE A 253 -28.33 -9.77 -15.58
N ASP A 254 -29.32 -10.36 -16.26
CA ASP A 254 -29.95 -9.76 -17.46
C ASP A 254 -30.64 -8.41 -17.15
N ASN A 255 -31.34 -8.32 -16.02
CA ASN A 255 -31.97 -7.06 -15.57
C ASN A 255 -30.92 -5.98 -15.25
N ILE A 256 -29.81 -6.34 -14.60
CA ILE A 256 -28.71 -5.42 -14.32
C ILE A 256 -28.05 -4.98 -15.62
N HIS A 257 -27.79 -5.90 -16.55
CA HIS A 257 -27.21 -5.59 -17.86
C HIS A 257 -28.10 -4.64 -18.67
N LYS A 258 -29.42 -4.89 -18.72
CA LYS A 258 -30.38 -3.97 -19.38
C LYS A 258 -30.33 -2.58 -18.76
N THR A 259 -30.22 -2.49 -17.45
CA THR A 259 -30.10 -1.22 -16.73
C THR A 259 -28.77 -0.53 -17.05
N ALA A 260 -27.66 -1.27 -17.09
CA ALA A 260 -26.35 -0.78 -17.49
C ALA A 260 -26.40 -0.15 -18.89
N LYS A 261 -26.94 -0.90 -19.86
CA LYS A 261 -27.08 -0.45 -21.25
C LYS A 261 -27.95 0.81 -21.36
N MET A 262 -29.05 0.86 -20.60
CA MET A 262 -29.92 2.03 -20.56
C MET A 262 -29.17 3.26 -20.01
N MET A 263 -28.45 3.12 -18.89
CA MET A 263 -27.72 4.22 -18.26
C MET A 263 -26.51 4.70 -19.07
N VAL A 264 -25.80 3.78 -19.74
CA VAL A 264 -24.72 4.16 -20.66
C VAL A 264 -25.27 4.94 -21.85
N SER A 265 -26.41 4.50 -22.42
CA SER A 265 -27.04 5.20 -23.56
C SER A 265 -27.52 6.62 -23.24
N THR A 266 -27.74 6.93 -21.96
CA THR A 266 -28.15 8.26 -21.49
C THR A 266 -27.00 9.09 -20.91
N GLY A 267 -25.77 8.57 -20.92
CA GLY A 267 -24.57 9.28 -20.47
C GLY A 267 -24.26 9.16 -18.96
N PHE A 268 -24.91 8.25 -18.23
CA PHE A 268 -24.72 7.99 -16.80
C PHE A 268 -23.90 6.72 -16.51
N GLU A 269 -22.93 6.40 -17.38
CA GLU A 269 -22.08 5.21 -17.28
C GLU A 269 -21.27 5.18 -15.96
N ARG A 270 -20.73 6.33 -15.55
CA ARG A 270 -19.91 6.43 -14.34
C ARG A 270 -20.73 6.20 -13.08
N GLU A 271 -21.90 6.81 -13.01
CA GLU A 271 -22.82 6.66 -11.87
C GLU A 271 -23.28 5.21 -11.72
N PHE A 272 -23.61 4.54 -12.84
CA PHE A 272 -23.92 3.12 -12.82
C PHE A 272 -22.73 2.28 -12.33
N SER A 273 -21.55 2.51 -12.92
CA SER A 273 -20.34 1.76 -12.61
C SER A 273 -19.92 1.92 -11.14
N ASP A 274 -19.97 3.14 -10.60
CA ASP A 274 -19.65 3.43 -9.20
C ASP A 274 -20.62 2.72 -8.24
N MET A 275 -21.93 2.73 -8.55
CA MET A 275 -22.94 2.10 -7.70
C MET A 275 -22.87 0.57 -7.75
N TYR A 276 -22.66 0.00 -8.94
CA TYR A 276 -22.40 -1.43 -9.11
C TYR A 276 -21.15 -1.85 -8.33
N SER A 277 -20.03 -1.15 -8.57
CA SER A 277 -18.74 -1.49 -7.98
C SER A 277 -18.77 -1.35 -6.46
N ARG A 278 -19.47 -0.34 -5.93
CA ARG A 278 -19.70 -0.22 -4.48
C ARG A 278 -20.45 -1.42 -3.90
N CYS A 279 -21.55 -1.84 -4.52
CA CYS A 279 -22.35 -2.95 -4.03
C CYS A 279 -21.56 -4.27 -4.02
N ARG A 280 -20.82 -4.55 -5.09
CA ARG A 280 -19.98 -5.75 -5.22
C ARG A 280 -18.77 -5.71 -4.29
N ARG A 281 -18.12 -4.55 -4.13
CA ARG A 281 -17.03 -4.35 -3.17
C ARG A 281 -17.47 -4.61 -1.74
N GLU A 282 -18.62 -4.07 -1.33
CA GLU A 282 -19.19 -4.33 0.00
C GLU A 282 -19.42 -5.84 0.23
N CYS A 283 -19.89 -6.57 -0.79
CA CYS A 283 -20.02 -8.03 -0.74
C CYS A 283 -18.68 -8.77 -0.60
N LEU A 284 -17.66 -8.41 -1.38
CA LEU A 284 -16.34 -9.06 -1.30
C LEU A 284 -15.65 -8.78 0.04
N VAL A 285 -15.73 -7.55 0.55
CA VAL A 285 -15.18 -7.18 1.86
C VAL A 285 -15.88 -7.96 2.96
N GLU A 286 -17.20 -8.12 2.90
CA GLU A 286 -17.96 -8.92 3.88
C GLU A 286 -17.68 -10.42 3.75
N SER A 287 -17.54 -10.94 2.52
CA SER A 287 -17.14 -12.33 2.28
C SER A 287 -15.79 -12.61 2.95
N LEU A 288 -14.82 -11.71 2.75
CA LEU A 288 -13.52 -11.80 3.39
C LEU A 288 -13.62 -11.62 4.91
N SER A 289 -14.39 -10.69 5.44
CA SER A 289 -14.51 -10.48 6.89
C SER A 289 -15.04 -11.72 7.62
N ARG A 290 -15.95 -12.48 6.98
CA ARG A 290 -16.53 -13.71 7.52
C ARG A 290 -15.62 -14.92 7.34
N LEU A 291 -14.96 -15.08 6.20
CA LEU A 291 -13.99 -16.16 5.96
C LEU A 291 -12.70 -15.97 6.77
N TRP A 292 -12.24 -14.73 6.84
CA TRP A 292 -11.03 -14.27 7.49
C TRP A 292 -11.38 -13.47 8.73
N PHE A 293 -11.44 -14.17 9.86
CA PHE A 293 -11.78 -13.59 11.15
C PHE A 293 -10.60 -12.81 11.75
N GLN A 294 -10.07 -11.78 11.08
CA GLN A 294 -9.30 -10.75 11.78
C GLN A 294 -8.83 -9.58 10.90
N LYS A 295 -9.25 -8.36 11.27
CA LYS A 295 -8.53 -7.14 10.91
C LYS A 295 -7.32 -7.00 11.85
N LEU A 296 -6.32 -7.86 11.66
CA LEU A 296 -5.08 -7.81 12.45
C LEU A 296 -4.27 -6.58 12.02
N SER A 297 -4.06 -5.64 12.94
CA SER A 297 -3.03 -4.62 12.75
C SER A 297 -1.64 -5.24 12.87
N PHE A 298 -0.63 -4.55 12.35
CA PHE A 298 0.76 -4.97 12.46
C PHE A 298 1.19 -5.18 13.93
N GLU A 299 0.75 -4.29 14.82
CA GLU A 299 1.02 -4.37 16.26
C GLU A 299 0.31 -5.58 16.89
N GLY A 300 -0.93 -5.85 16.47
CA GLY A 300 -1.68 -7.03 16.92
C GLY A 300 -0.99 -8.33 16.53
N LEU A 301 -0.47 -8.43 15.30
CA LEU A 301 0.31 -9.58 14.82
C LEU A 301 1.57 -9.82 15.66
N GLN A 302 2.23 -8.77 16.11
CA GLN A 302 3.45 -8.91 16.92
C GLN A 302 3.17 -9.50 18.31
N MET A 303 2.00 -9.23 18.88
CA MET A 303 1.61 -9.68 20.22
C MET A 303 1.10 -11.12 20.30
N LEU A 304 0.73 -11.74 19.17
CA LEU A 304 0.24 -13.12 19.13
C LEU A 304 1.29 -14.13 19.59
N SER A 305 0.88 -15.24 20.20
CA SER A 305 1.79 -16.39 20.39
C SER A 305 2.23 -16.98 19.04
N TRP A 306 3.27 -17.80 19.03
CA TRP A 306 3.71 -18.47 17.80
C TRP A 306 2.65 -19.41 17.23
N LYS A 307 1.97 -20.18 18.10
CA LYS A 307 0.93 -21.12 17.69
C LYS A 307 -0.26 -20.42 17.04
N GLU A 308 -0.75 -19.32 17.63
CA GLU A 308 -1.82 -18.52 17.03
C GLU A 308 -1.41 -17.92 15.68
N MET A 309 -0.13 -17.57 15.53
CA MET A 309 0.41 -17.06 14.28
C MET A 309 0.40 -18.13 13.19
N GLU A 310 0.84 -19.34 13.52
CA GLU A 310 0.87 -20.49 12.65
C GLU A 310 -0.53 -20.86 12.15
N ASP A 311 -1.51 -20.91 13.04
CA ASP A 311 -2.90 -21.17 12.67
C ASP A 311 -3.47 -20.07 11.76
N ASN A 312 -3.13 -18.81 12.03
CA ASN A 312 -3.50 -17.69 11.16
C ASN A 312 -2.85 -17.76 9.77
N ILE A 313 -1.58 -18.19 9.67
CA ILE A 313 -0.91 -18.36 8.37
C ILE A 313 -1.59 -19.46 7.55
N LYS A 314 -1.89 -20.61 8.17
CA LYS A 314 -2.62 -21.70 7.49
C LYS A 314 -3.98 -21.23 7.00
N ARG A 315 -4.75 -20.57 7.87
CA ARG A 315 -6.05 -19.99 7.50
C ARG A 315 -5.90 -18.97 6.37
N TRP A 316 -4.85 -18.17 6.39
CA TRP A 316 -4.60 -17.14 5.38
C TRP A 316 -4.35 -17.79 4.03
N ILE A 317 -3.52 -18.83 3.98
CA ILE A 317 -3.24 -19.58 2.75
C ILE A 317 -4.53 -20.12 2.13
N LYS A 318 -5.41 -20.70 2.96
CA LYS A 318 -6.71 -21.22 2.51
C LYS A 318 -7.60 -20.10 1.95
N VAL A 319 -7.79 -19.01 2.71
CA VAL A 319 -8.62 -17.89 2.27
C VAL A 319 -8.04 -17.20 1.03
N PHE A 320 -6.72 -17.05 0.95
CA PHE A 320 -6.04 -16.46 -0.18
C PHE A 320 -6.26 -17.28 -1.46
N LYS A 321 -6.12 -18.61 -1.38
CA LYS A 321 -6.43 -19.53 -2.48
C LYS A 321 -7.89 -19.44 -2.91
N VAL A 322 -8.84 -19.48 -1.96
CA VAL A 322 -10.28 -19.30 -2.24
C VAL A 322 -10.54 -17.98 -2.95
N THR A 323 -9.94 -16.89 -2.46
CA THR A 323 -10.20 -15.56 -3.02
C THR A 323 -9.70 -15.48 -4.45
N LEU A 324 -8.47 -15.90 -4.72
CA LEU A 324 -7.86 -15.75 -6.03
C LEU A 324 -8.34 -16.77 -7.06
N ASN A 325 -8.74 -17.96 -6.63
CA ASN A 325 -9.19 -19.01 -7.55
C ASN A 325 -10.70 -19.08 -7.71
N ILE A 326 -11.49 -18.44 -6.82
CA ILE A 326 -12.96 -18.52 -6.85
C ILE A 326 -13.56 -17.12 -6.87
N LEU A 327 -13.33 -16.29 -5.85
CA LEU A 327 -14.02 -15.01 -5.69
C LEU A 327 -13.67 -14.01 -6.81
N LEU A 328 -12.38 -13.79 -7.08
CA LEU A 328 -11.97 -12.83 -8.11
C LEU A 328 -12.34 -13.29 -9.54
N PRO A 329 -12.14 -14.56 -9.94
CA PRO A 329 -12.61 -15.04 -11.23
C PRO A 329 -14.13 -14.91 -11.40
N THR A 330 -14.90 -15.22 -10.35
CA THR A 330 -16.36 -15.04 -10.34
C THR A 330 -16.73 -13.59 -10.59
N GLU A 331 -16.08 -12.66 -9.88
CA GLU A 331 -16.32 -11.22 -10.06
C GLU A 331 -15.96 -10.74 -11.47
N ARG A 332 -14.86 -11.25 -12.04
CA ARG A 332 -14.46 -10.92 -13.40
C ARG A 332 -15.54 -11.29 -14.40
N GLN A 333 -16.05 -12.52 -14.31
CA GLN A 333 -17.10 -12.99 -15.19
C GLN A 333 -18.43 -12.24 -15.00
N LEU A 334 -18.77 -11.83 -13.77
CA LEU A 334 -19.93 -10.98 -13.51
C LEU A 334 -19.79 -9.59 -14.14
N CYS A 335 -18.61 -8.97 -14.02
CA CYS A 335 -18.32 -7.70 -14.69
C CYS A 335 -18.45 -7.85 -16.21
N ASP A 336 -17.88 -8.91 -16.79
CA ASP A 336 -17.95 -9.17 -18.23
C ASP A 336 -19.41 -9.37 -18.72
N GLN A 337 -20.28 -10.00 -17.91
CA GLN A 337 -21.69 -10.19 -18.23
C GLN A 337 -22.52 -8.91 -18.06
N VAL A 338 -22.33 -8.18 -16.96
CA VAL A 338 -23.08 -6.94 -16.68
C VAL A 338 -22.72 -5.83 -17.67
N PHE A 339 -21.43 -5.68 -17.97
CA PHE A 339 -20.91 -4.67 -18.89
C PHE A 339 -20.69 -5.23 -20.30
N PHE A 340 -21.44 -6.26 -20.70
CA PHE A 340 -21.33 -6.82 -22.04
C PHE A 340 -21.47 -5.74 -23.12
N GLY A 341 -20.46 -5.62 -23.99
CA GLY A 341 -20.37 -4.55 -25.00
C GLY A 341 -19.64 -3.27 -24.54
N PHE A 342 -19.24 -3.17 -23.27
CA PHE A 342 -18.53 -2.03 -22.66
C PHE A 342 -17.25 -2.50 -21.93
N SER A 343 -16.29 -3.07 -22.67
CA SER A 343 -15.07 -3.69 -22.09
C SER A 343 -14.29 -2.79 -21.13
N ALA A 344 -14.17 -1.50 -21.44
CA ALA A 344 -13.45 -0.56 -20.58
C ALA A 344 -14.12 -0.37 -19.21
N ALA A 345 -15.46 -0.32 -19.19
CA ALA A 345 -16.24 -0.25 -17.95
C ALA A 345 -16.12 -1.54 -17.15
N ALA A 346 -16.14 -2.70 -17.83
CA ALA A 346 -15.94 -4.01 -17.19
C ALA A 346 -14.58 -4.09 -16.47
N ASP A 347 -13.50 -3.71 -17.15
CA ASP A 347 -12.14 -3.74 -16.58
C ASP A 347 -11.96 -2.75 -15.41
N LEU A 348 -12.52 -1.54 -15.54
CA LEU A 348 -12.49 -0.52 -14.49
C LEU A 348 -13.28 -0.97 -13.26
N SER A 349 -14.51 -1.45 -13.44
CA SER A 349 -15.36 -1.93 -12.35
C SER A 349 -14.77 -3.14 -11.67
N PHE A 350 -14.25 -4.12 -12.42
CA PHE A 350 -13.56 -5.27 -11.84
C PHE A 350 -12.40 -4.85 -10.94
N THR A 351 -11.55 -3.94 -11.43
CA THR A 351 -10.41 -3.44 -10.65
C THR A 351 -10.87 -2.70 -9.40
N ASP A 352 -11.85 -1.79 -9.49
CA ASP A 352 -12.39 -1.04 -8.35
C ASP A 352 -13.04 -1.94 -7.29
N VAL A 353 -13.73 -3.00 -7.73
CA VAL A 353 -14.36 -3.98 -6.83
C VAL A 353 -13.32 -4.78 -6.06
N CYS A 354 -12.28 -5.28 -6.74
CA CYS A 354 -11.34 -6.23 -6.16
C CYS A 354 -10.17 -5.58 -5.42
N MET A 355 -9.89 -4.29 -5.64
CA MET A 355 -8.69 -3.62 -5.15
C MET A 355 -8.57 -3.65 -3.61
N GLU A 356 -9.61 -3.25 -2.89
CA GLU A 356 -9.59 -3.18 -1.42
C GLU A 356 -9.36 -4.55 -0.78
N SER A 357 -10.17 -5.54 -1.19
CA SER A 357 -10.07 -6.93 -0.75
C SER A 357 -8.70 -7.55 -1.02
N THR A 358 -8.12 -7.29 -2.18
CA THR A 358 -6.79 -7.80 -2.54
C THR A 358 -5.70 -7.14 -1.70
N LEU A 359 -5.74 -5.83 -1.53
CA LEU A 359 -4.78 -5.11 -0.69
C LEU A 359 -4.86 -5.57 0.78
N GLN A 360 -6.05 -5.84 1.28
CA GLN A 360 -6.24 -6.39 2.62
C GLN A 360 -5.54 -7.74 2.78
N LEU A 361 -5.72 -8.67 1.84
CA LEU A 361 -5.03 -9.98 1.86
C LEU A 361 -3.51 -9.84 1.81
N LEU A 362 -3.01 -8.97 0.92
CA LEU A 362 -1.59 -8.71 0.75
C LEU A 362 -0.96 -8.03 1.98
N SER A 363 -1.72 -7.22 2.71
CA SER A 363 -1.24 -6.54 3.92
C SER A 363 -0.78 -7.51 5.00
N PHE A 364 -1.42 -8.67 5.14
CA PHE A 364 -1.01 -9.72 6.06
C PHE A 364 0.34 -10.30 5.67
N THR A 365 0.51 -10.70 4.40
CA THR A 365 1.77 -11.23 3.88
C THR A 365 2.91 -10.22 4.01
N LYS A 366 2.62 -8.93 3.82
CA LYS A 366 3.56 -7.83 4.00
C LYS A 366 4.00 -7.71 5.45
N ALA A 367 3.08 -7.82 6.41
CA ALA A 367 3.41 -7.86 7.83
C ALA A 367 4.25 -9.09 8.16
N MET A 368 3.91 -10.27 7.63
CA MET A 368 4.69 -11.51 7.80
C MET A 368 6.12 -11.39 7.29
N ALA A 369 6.33 -10.74 6.14
CA ALA A 369 7.65 -10.52 5.59
C ALA A 369 8.53 -9.61 6.47
N ILE A 370 7.92 -8.77 7.31
CA ILE A 370 8.61 -7.83 8.20
C ILE A 370 8.83 -8.43 9.59
N ILE A 371 7.87 -9.19 10.11
CA ILE A 371 7.93 -9.79 11.45
C ILE A 371 9.07 -10.81 11.49
N ARG A 372 10.12 -10.49 12.24
CA ARG A 372 11.23 -11.39 12.56
C ARG A 372 11.03 -11.91 13.97
N ARG A 373 10.76 -13.21 14.10
CA ARG A 373 10.73 -13.90 15.40
C ARG A 373 11.93 -14.82 15.43
N SER A 374 13.09 -14.20 15.64
CA SER A 374 14.46 -14.72 15.60
C SER A 374 14.78 -16.00 16.38
N HIS A 375 13.80 -16.64 17.03
CA HIS A 375 14.04 -17.73 17.97
C HIS A 375 13.37 -19.06 17.58
N GLU A 376 12.44 -19.11 16.62
CA GLU A 376 11.68 -20.33 16.30
C GLU A 376 12.04 -20.94 14.92
N PRO A 377 12.57 -22.18 14.86
CA PRO A 377 12.86 -22.90 13.60
C PRO A 377 11.67 -23.04 12.66
N GLU A 378 10.48 -23.13 13.23
CA GLU A 378 9.21 -23.29 12.54
C GLU A 378 8.88 -22.04 11.70
N GLN A 379 9.49 -20.89 11.99
CA GLN A 379 9.32 -19.67 11.22
C GLN A 379 9.77 -19.84 9.77
N LEU A 380 10.89 -20.54 9.54
CA LEU A 380 11.40 -20.76 8.19
C LEU A 380 10.38 -21.52 7.34
N PHE A 381 9.78 -22.59 7.88
CA PHE A 381 8.77 -23.37 7.18
C PHE A 381 7.55 -22.52 6.79
N ARG A 382 7.03 -21.71 7.70
CA ARG A 382 5.81 -20.92 7.44
C ARG A 382 6.05 -19.79 6.45
N VAL A 383 7.20 -19.12 6.51
CA VAL A 383 7.57 -18.10 5.52
C VAL A 383 7.82 -18.73 4.15
N LEU A 384 8.41 -19.93 4.09
CA LEU A 384 8.55 -20.69 2.85
C LEU A 384 7.19 -21.06 2.26
N GLU A 385 6.26 -21.54 3.08
CA GLU A 385 4.91 -21.90 2.64
C GLU A 385 4.14 -20.69 2.08
N LEU A 386 4.28 -19.51 2.69
CA LEU A 386 3.76 -18.25 2.16
C LEU A 386 4.42 -17.87 0.83
N PHE A 387 5.74 -18.03 0.73
CA PHE A 387 6.49 -17.73 -0.50
C PHE A 387 6.08 -18.66 -1.65
N GLU A 388 5.93 -19.95 -1.38
CA GLU A 388 5.46 -20.96 -2.33
C GLU A 388 4.03 -20.68 -2.77
N THR A 389 3.12 -20.42 -1.82
CA THR A 389 1.72 -20.08 -2.12
C THR A 389 1.63 -18.83 -3.01
N MET A 390 2.39 -17.77 -2.69
CA MET A 390 2.42 -16.56 -3.50
C MET A 390 3.03 -16.84 -4.89
N ARG A 391 4.13 -17.60 -4.98
CA ARG A 391 4.75 -17.98 -6.26
C ARG A 391 3.76 -18.70 -7.16
N ASP A 392 3.04 -19.66 -6.59
CA ASP A 392 2.18 -20.56 -7.35
C ASP A 392 0.93 -19.83 -7.85
N ILE A 393 0.51 -18.72 -7.22
CA ILE A 393 -0.69 -17.96 -7.62
C ILE A 393 -0.37 -16.70 -8.47
N ILE A 394 0.88 -16.22 -8.46
CA ILE A 394 1.28 -15.06 -9.28
C ILE A 394 0.88 -15.20 -10.77
N PRO A 395 1.02 -16.35 -11.43
CA PRO A 395 0.59 -16.52 -12.83
C PRO A 395 -0.91 -16.28 -13.02
N GLU A 396 -1.75 -16.90 -12.19
CA GLU A 396 -3.21 -16.77 -12.19
C GLU A 396 -3.61 -15.32 -11.88
N PHE A 397 -2.94 -14.69 -10.91
CA PHE A 397 -3.15 -13.30 -10.55
C PHE A 397 -2.89 -12.36 -11.73
N LYS A 398 -1.75 -12.51 -12.41
CA LYS A 398 -1.44 -11.74 -13.63
C LYS A 398 -2.43 -12.01 -14.75
N SER A 399 -2.98 -13.23 -14.79
CA SER A 399 -3.96 -13.62 -15.79
C SER A 399 -5.35 -13.01 -15.54
N LEU A 400 -5.71 -12.72 -14.29
CA LEU A 400 -6.98 -12.08 -13.93
C LEU A 400 -6.94 -10.57 -14.10
N PHE A 401 -5.80 -9.97 -13.76
CA PHE A 401 -5.57 -8.53 -13.77
C PHE A 401 -4.76 -8.13 -15.00
N ARG A 402 -5.29 -8.30 -16.22
CA ARG A 402 -4.53 -8.00 -17.47
C ARG A 402 -4.66 -6.55 -17.96
N ASP A 403 -5.58 -5.81 -17.35
CA ASP A 403 -5.94 -4.47 -17.75
C ASP A 403 -4.87 -3.43 -17.34
N GLN A 404 -4.94 -2.26 -17.95
CA GLN A 404 -4.01 -1.16 -17.71
C GLN A 404 -4.09 -0.57 -16.29
N TYR A 405 -5.20 -0.78 -15.56
CA TYR A 405 -5.48 -0.16 -14.27
C TYR A 405 -4.92 -0.97 -13.09
N SER A 406 -4.74 -2.28 -13.30
CA SER A 406 -4.26 -3.22 -12.29
C SER A 406 -2.74 -3.33 -12.14
N GLY A 407 -1.96 -2.58 -12.93
CA GLY A 407 -0.49 -2.65 -12.93
C GLY A 407 0.15 -2.35 -11.56
N SER A 408 -0.43 -1.44 -10.78
CA SER A 408 0.02 -1.14 -9.41
C SER A 408 -0.11 -2.36 -8.49
N LEU A 409 -1.21 -3.11 -8.62
CA LEU A 409 -1.51 -4.28 -7.82
C LEU A 409 -0.59 -5.45 -8.16
N GLN A 410 -0.34 -5.69 -9.46
CA GLN A 410 0.65 -6.68 -9.89
C GLN A 410 2.05 -6.38 -9.33
N ASN A 411 2.45 -5.11 -9.35
CA ASN A 411 3.74 -4.68 -8.81
C ASN A 411 3.83 -4.87 -7.29
N GLU A 412 2.75 -4.61 -6.55
CA GLU A 412 2.69 -4.85 -5.11
C GLU A 412 2.83 -6.35 -4.79
N VAL A 413 2.12 -7.23 -5.50
CA VAL A 413 2.24 -8.70 -5.35
C VAL A 413 3.68 -9.14 -5.59
N ALA A 414 4.30 -8.70 -6.68
CA ALA A 414 5.70 -9.02 -7.00
C ALA A 414 6.68 -8.49 -5.93
N THR A 415 6.42 -7.31 -5.39
CA THR A 415 7.23 -6.69 -4.34
C THR A 415 7.14 -7.46 -3.03
N ILE A 416 5.93 -7.89 -2.64
CA ILE A 416 5.72 -8.68 -1.41
C ILE A 416 6.38 -10.05 -1.56
N TRP A 417 6.23 -10.71 -2.70
CA TRP A 417 6.90 -11.99 -2.97
C TRP A 417 8.43 -11.89 -2.88
N LYS A 418 9.03 -10.84 -3.46
CA LYS A 418 10.47 -10.56 -3.32
C LYS A 418 10.87 -10.33 -1.86
N ARG A 419 10.08 -9.56 -1.10
CA ARG A 419 10.33 -9.31 0.33
C ARG A 419 10.25 -10.57 1.18
N LEU A 420 9.34 -11.50 0.89
CA LEU A 420 9.33 -12.82 1.52
C LEU A 420 10.65 -13.57 1.25
N GLY A 421 11.12 -13.55 0.01
CA GLY A 421 12.42 -14.11 -0.36
C GLY A 421 13.60 -13.46 0.39
N GLU A 422 13.57 -12.14 0.57
CA GLU A 422 14.54 -11.43 1.41
C GLU A 422 14.44 -11.80 2.90
N GLY A 423 13.23 -12.03 3.40
CA GLY A 423 12.97 -12.53 4.74
C GLY A 423 13.61 -13.90 4.96
N ILE A 424 13.41 -14.84 4.02
CA ILE A 424 14.05 -16.17 4.03
C ILE A 424 15.58 -16.04 4.07
N LYS A 425 16.16 -15.20 3.20
CA LYS A 425 17.61 -14.91 3.21
C LYS A 425 18.08 -14.38 4.56
N GLY A 426 17.28 -13.51 5.19
CA GLY A 426 17.55 -12.96 6.52
C GLY A 426 17.61 -14.02 7.61
N ILE A 427 16.70 -15.00 7.59
CA ILE A 427 16.67 -16.12 8.55
C ILE A 427 17.95 -16.95 8.45
N PHE A 428 18.40 -17.30 7.23
CA PHE A 428 19.65 -18.04 7.05
C PHE A 428 20.89 -17.24 7.48
N MET A 429 20.90 -15.92 7.26
CA MET A 429 22.00 -15.06 7.72
C MET A 429 22.06 -14.98 9.25
N GLU A 430 20.91 -14.96 9.93
CA GLU A 430 20.84 -15.01 11.38
C GLU A 430 21.31 -16.36 11.93
N LEU A 431 20.92 -17.46 11.30
CA LEU A 431 21.42 -18.80 11.62
C LEU A 431 22.95 -18.90 11.47
N GLU A 432 23.51 -18.33 10.39
CA GLU A 432 24.96 -18.27 10.18
C GLU A 432 25.67 -17.47 11.28
N ASN A 433 25.12 -16.32 11.66
CA ASN A 433 25.66 -15.50 12.74
C ASN A 433 25.61 -16.26 14.08
N LEU A 434 24.51 -16.93 14.39
CA LEU A 434 24.40 -17.76 15.60
C LEU A 434 25.53 -18.81 15.64
N ILE A 435 25.79 -19.53 14.54
CA ILE A 435 26.87 -20.53 14.45
C ILE A 435 28.25 -19.88 14.69
N ARG A 436 28.52 -18.73 14.07
CA ARG A 436 29.81 -18.03 14.16
C ARG A 436 30.10 -17.52 15.56
N TYR A 437 29.10 -17.01 16.28
CA TYR A 437 29.28 -16.37 17.59
C TYR A 437 29.16 -17.34 18.77
N ASP A 438 28.39 -18.43 18.66
CA ASP A 438 28.21 -19.42 19.73
C ASP A 438 29.45 -20.31 19.95
N ALA A 439 30.19 -20.61 18.87
CA ALA A 439 31.47 -21.34 18.95
C ALA A 439 32.55 -20.63 19.79
N ALA A 440 32.36 -19.34 20.09
CA ALA A 440 33.27 -18.56 20.92
C ALA A 440 32.98 -18.63 22.43
N GLN A 441 31.84 -19.19 22.88
CA GLN A 441 31.38 -19.03 24.27
C GLN A 441 31.18 -20.30 25.12
N SER A 442 31.22 -21.53 24.61
CA SER A 442 30.91 -22.68 25.47
C SER A 442 31.70 -23.96 25.18
N ALA A 443 32.48 -24.40 26.18
CA ALA A 443 32.93 -25.79 26.30
C ALA A 443 31.90 -26.53 27.18
N ILE A 444 31.10 -27.41 26.59
CA ILE A 444 30.18 -28.25 27.35
C ILE A 444 31.02 -29.26 28.14
N LEU A 445 31.01 -29.12 29.47
CA LEU A 445 31.75 -29.98 30.41
C LEU A 445 31.39 -31.48 30.34
N SER A 446 30.29 -31.87 29.67
CA SER A 446 29.77 -33.25 29.67
C SER A 446 29.86 -34.01 28.34
N GLY A 447 30.53 -33.49 27.30
CA GLY A 447 30.70 -34.21 26.02
C GLY A 447 29.39 -34.53 25.26
N GLY A 448 28.27 -33.88 25.60
CA GLY A 448 26.98 -34.03 24.92
C GLY A 448 26.84 -33.16 23.67
N ILE A 449 25.77 -33.36 22.90
CA ILE A 449 25.45 -32.56 21.71
C ILE A 449 25.13 -31.11 22.11
N HIS A 450 25.78 -30.14 21.46
CA HIS A 450 25.54 -28.72 21.71
C HIS A 450 24.10 -28.31 21.34
N PRO A 451 23.40 -27.51 22.15
CA PRO A 451 22.05 -27.02 21.83
C PRO A 451 21.98 -26.36 20.45
N ILE A 452 23.03 -25.62 20.03
CA ILE A 452 23.09 -25.03 18.70
C ILE A 452 23.12 -26.07 17.58
N THR A 453 23.80 -27.21 17.80
CA THR A 453 23.85 -28.29 16.81
C THR A 453 22.44 -28.81 16.57
N ARG A 454 21.65 -29.03 17.64
CA ARG A 454 20.24 -29.43 17.52
C ARG A 454 19.40 -28.36 16.81
N TYR A 455 19.59 -27.10 17.17
CA TYR A 455 18.87 -25.97 16.58
C TYR A 455 19.13 -25.83 15.07
N VAL A 456 20.40 -25.90 14.67
CA VAL A 456 20.83 -25.87 13.26
C VAL A 456 20.29 -27.07 12.52
N MET A 457 20.41 -28.28 13.07
CA MET A 457 19.92 -29.49 12.42
C MET A 457 18.40 -29.44 12.15
N ASN A 458 17.61 -28.87 13.06
CA ASN A 458 16.18 -28.67 12.84
C ASN A 458 15.89 -27.69 11.69
N HIS A 459 16.64 -26.58 11.58
CA HIS A 459 16.53 -25.65 10.45
C HIS A 459 16.93 -26.27 9.12
N LEU A 460 17.97 -27.10 9.11
CA LEU A 460 18.44 -27.75 7.89
C LEU A 460 17.46 -28.83 7.42
N ARG A 461 16.86 -29.57 8.37
CA ARG A 461 15.74 -30.48 8.11
C ARG A 461 14.52 -29.72 7.55
N ALA A 462 14.32 -28.48 7.98
CA ALA A 462 13.28 -27.63 7.42
C ALA A 462 13.55 -27.24 5.97
N ALA A 463 14.74 -26.73 5.74
CA ALA A 463 15.22 -26.28 4.45
C ALA A 463 15.19 -27.40 3.40
N SER A 464 15.50 -28.64 3.78
CA SER A 464 15.57 -29.77 2.85
C SER A 464 14.22 -30.10 2.19
N ARG A 465 13.10 -29.89 2.88
CA ARG A 465 11.75 -30.12 2.34
C ARG A 465 11.38 -29.13 1.22
N SER A 466 11.82 -27.88 1.34
CA SER A 466 11.57 -26.80 0.36
C SER A 466 12.82 -26.47 -0.48
N ARG A 467 13.64 -27.48 -0.78
CA ARG A 467 14.93 -27.29 -1.47
C ARG A 467 14.81 -26.49 -2.77
N LYS A 468 13.88 -26.85 -3.66
CA LYS A 468 13.70 -26.18 -4.96
C LYS A 468 13.33 -24.70 -4.77
N THR A 469 12.48 -24.42 -3.79
CA THR A 469 12.09 -23.06 -3.43
C THR A 469 13.29 -22.26 -2.93
N LEU A 470 14.15 -22.87 -2.11
CA LEU A 470 15.36 -22.20 -1.63
C LEU A 470 16.36 -21.93 -2.77
N GLU A 471 16.57 -22.89 -3.67
CA GLU A 471 17.41 -22.68 -4.87
C GLU A 471 16.93 -21.42 -5.63
N GLN A 472 15.62 -21.31 -5.88
CA GLN A 472 15.01 -20.12 -6.50
C GLN A 472 15.22 -18.83 -5.69
N VAL A 473 15.03 -18.86 -4.36
CA VAL A 473 15.25 -17.70 -3.50
C VAL A 473 16.69 -17.21 -3.62
N PHE A 474 17.68 -18.10 -3.70
CA PHE A 474 19.10 -17.75 -3.72
C PHE A 474 19.69 -17.49 -5.11
N GLU A 475 19.01 -17.84 -6.20
CA GLU A 475 19.45 -17.60 -7.59
C GLU A 475 19.66 -16.10 -7.92
N ASP A 476 18.87 -15.19 -7.34
CA ASP A 476 18.94 -13.74 -7.62
C ASP A 476 20.27 -13.04 -7.24
N ARG A 477 21.19 -13.71 -6.52
CA ARG A 477 22.46 -13.11 -6.03
C ARG A 477 23.74 -13.75 -6.60
N VAL A 478 23.71 -14.38 -7.77
CA VAL A 478 24.96 -14.89 -8.37
C VAL A 478 26.00 -13.78 -8.62
N ASN A 479 25.62 -12.50 -8.65
CA ASN A 479 26.53 -11.41 -9.01
C ASN A 479 27.07 -10.50 -7.89
N SER A 480 26.82 -10.72 -6.58
CA SER A 480 27.35 -9.77 -5.57
C SER A 480 27.75 -10.28 -4.19
N SER A 481 27.90 -11.58 -3.94
CA SER A 481 28.61 -12.06 -2.74
C SER A 481 29.06 -13.51 -2.89
N PHE A 482 30.33 -13.70 -3.25
CA PHE A 482 30.97 -14.98 -3.53
C PHE A 482 31.09 -15.94 -2.32
N SER A 483 30.55 -15.62 -1.13
CA SER A 483 30.62 -16.50 0.06
C SER A 483 29.36 -17.35 0.29
N LEU A 484 28.17 -16.85 -0.05
CA LEU A 484 26.90 -17.51 0.30
C LEU A 484 26.55 -18.67 -0.64
N SER A 485 26.80 -18.52 -1.95
CA SER A 485 26.56 -19.57 -2.96
C SER A 485 27.46 -20.79 -2.76
N VAL A 486 28.70 -20.57 -2.32
CA VAL A 486 29.67 -21.64 -2.01
C VAL A 486 29.26 -22.39 -0.74
N GLN A 487 28.81 -21.70 0.31
CA GLN A 487 28.36 -22.34 1.57
C GLN A 487 27.02 -23.08 1.41
N ILE A 488 26.07 -22.54 0.65
CA ILE A 488 24.79 -23.20 0.35
C ILE A 488 24.97 -24.36 -0.63
N GLY A 489 25.83 -24.23 -1.65
CA GLY A 489 26.20 -25.33 -2.53
C GLY A 489 26.89 -26.48 -1.78
N THR A 490 27.74 -26.17 -0.80
CA THR A 490 28.35 -27.16 0.10
C THR A 490 27.31 -27.80 1.02
N PHE A 491 26.35 -27.02 1.53
CA PHE A 491 25.23 -27.53 2.32
C PHE A 491 24.34 -28.50 1.52
N PHE A 492 23.98 -28.17 0.28
CA PHE A 492 23.19 -29.05 -0.58
C PHE A 492 23.97 -30.30 -1.05
N TYR A 493 25.30 -30.20 -1.18
CA TYR A 493 26.17 -31.35 -1.41
C TYR A 493 26.18 -32.30 -0.20
N ILE A 494 26.30 -31.77 1.02
CA ILE A 494 26.24 -32.55 2.28
C ILE A 494 24.85 -33.18 2.49
N SER A 495 23.78 -32.44 2.20
CA SER A 495 22.40 -32.94 2.23
C SER A 495 22.18 -34.15 1.31
N LYS A 496 22.89 -34.20 0.17
CA LYS A 496 22.87 -35.31 -0.79
C LYS A 496 23.58 -36.58 -0.30
N THR A 497 24.53 -36.43 0.63
CA THR A 497 25.40 -37.53 1.09
C THR A 497 25.01 -38.13 2.44
N VAL A 498 24.19 -37.44 3.23
CA VAL A 498 23.79 -37.88 4.56
C VAL A 498 22.37 -38.43 4.53
N ASN A 499 22.18 -39.66 5.02
CA ASN A 499 20.85 -40.25 5.20
C ASN A 499 20.21 -39.69 6.47
N TRP A 500 19.37 -38.68 6.32
CA TRP A 500 18.76 -37.92 7.42
C TRP A 500 17.62 -38.65 8.14
N GLU A 501 17.22 -39.86 7.69
CA GLU A 501 16.24 -40.70 8.39
C GLU A 501 16.88 -41.52 9.54
N ALA A 502 18.20 -41.50 9.68
CA ALA A 502 18.94 -42.22 10.72
C ALA A 502 19.20 -41.42 12.01
N PHE A 503 18.72 -40.17 12.09
CA PHE A 503 18.82 -39.26 13.24
C PHE A 503 17.45 -38.65 13.56
#